data_AF-A0A7V9KW46-F1
#
_entry.id   AF-A0A7V9KW46-F1
#
_cell.length_a   1.000
_cell.length_b   1.000
_cell.length_c   1.000
_cell.angle_alpha   90.00
_cell.angle_beta   90.00
_cell.angle_gamma   90.00
#
_symmetry.space_group_name_H-M   'P 1'
#
loop_
_entity.id
_entity.type
_entity.pdbx_description
1 polymer ?
#
loop_
_entity_poly.entity_id
_entity_poly.type
_entity_poly.pdbx_seq_one_letter_code
_entity_poly.pdbx_strand_id
1 'polypeptide(L)'
;MMTGMQLRETIEYDAPLEQVFAMLCDQAWREQVCEATHALRWSVRIETVDGGATVTVVREVRAQVPATVRAMVGDTIEIVATEAWGAADSDGSRTADLRVQVSRQPAGMTGRLRLEPVGGGGTRETLVGEVKVNVPFFGKTIEPEIAKAIRAALVVEGAEGRAYLAR
;
A
#
# COMPACT_ATOMS: atom_id res chain seq x y z
N MET A 1 -5.31 -26.37 0.23
CA MET A 1 -5.58 -24.91 0.17
C MET A 1 -4.58 -24.31 -0.81
N MET A 2 -5.00 -23.43 -1.71
CA MET A 2 -4.07 -22.73 -2.62
C MET A 2 -3.43 -21.55 -1.86
N THR A 3 -2.09 -21.53 -1.81
CA THR A 3 -1.29 -20.45 -1.22
C THR A 3 -1.18 -19.30 -2.21
N GLY A 4 -1.40 -18.05 -1.77
CA GLY A 4 -1.25 -16.85 -2.60
C GLY A 4 0.21 -16.49 -2.84
N MET A 5 0.43 -15.43 -3.63
CA MET A 5 1.76 -14.94 -3.94
C MET A 5 2.30 -14.05 -2.82
N GLN A 6 3.50 -14.39 -2.33
CA GLN A 6 4.16 -13.60 -1.30
C GLN A 6 4.87 -12.38 -1.87
N LEU A 7 4.82 -11.28 -1.11
CA LEU A 7 5.44 -10.01 -1.41
C LEU A 7 6.23 -9.52 -0.20
N ARG A 8 7.47 -9.07 -0.42
CA ARG A 8 8.25 -8.34 0.56
C ARG A 8 8.94 -7.18 -0.13
N GLU A 9 8.67 -5.97 0.31
CA GLU A 9 9.25 -4.73 -0.21
C GLU A 9 9.75 -3.86 0.93
N THR A 10 10.73 -3.01 0.64
CA THR A 10 11.29 -2.08 1.61
C THR A 10 11.44 -0.70 0.99
N ILE A 11 11.14 0.33 1.77
CA ILE A 11 11.39 1.73 1.42
C ILE A 11 12.30 2.31 2.50
N GLU A 12 13.36 2.99 2.07
CA GLU A 12 14.28 3.69 2.96
C GLU A 12 14.04 5.20 2.86
N TYR A 13 13.97 5.84 4.01
CA TYR A 13 13.82 7.29 4.16
C TYR A 13 15.01 7.85 4.96
N ASP A 14 15.61 8.93 4.46
CA ASP A 14 16.62 9.70 5.19
C ASP A 14 15.93 10.75 6.08
N ALA A 15 15.07 10.27 6.98
CA ALA A 15 14.30 11.10 7.90
C ALA A 15 14.00 10.34 9.19
N PRO A 16 13.85 11.06 10.33
CA PRO A 16 13.46 10.47 11.61
C PRO A 16 12.11 9.76 11.53
N LEU A 17 11.97 8.67 12.29
CA LEU A 17 10.80 7.79 12.26
C LEU A 17 9.49 8.53 12.50
N GLU A 18 9.48 9.47 13.45
CA GLU A 18 8.31 10.28 13.75
C GLU A 18 7.84 11.13 12.56
N GLN A 19 8.77 11.64 11.74
CA GLN A 19 8.45 12.42 10.55
C GLN A 19 7.91 11.53 9.44
N VAL A 20 8.50 10.34 9.27
CA VAL A 20 8.01 9.34 8.31
C VAL A 20 6.60 8.89 8.69
N PHE A 21 6.36 8.60 9.97
CA PHE A 21 5.02 8.22 10.43
C PHE A 21 4.01 9.36 10.26
N ALA A 22 4.39 10.60 10.57
CA ALA A 22 3.55 11.77 10.35
C ALA A 22 3.20 11.95 8.86
N MET A 23 4.18 11.79 7.96
CA MET A 23 3.95 11.81 6.50
C MET A 23 3.01 10.69 6.05
N LEU A 24 3.20 9.46 6.53
CA LEU A 24 2.29 8.34 6.23
C LEU A 24 0.86 8.62 6.73
N CYS A 25 0.70 9.46 7.75
CA CYS A 25 -0.60 9.91 8.26
C CYS A 25 -1.00 11.31 7.75
N ASP A 26 -0.41 11.79 6.67
CA ASP A 26 -0.72 13.10 6.08
C ASP A 26 -1.62 12.94 4.84
N GLN A 27 -2.73 13.68 4.82
CA GLN A 27 -3.69 13.59 3.73
C GLN A 27 -3.12 14.09 2.39
N ALA A 28 -2.41 15.22 2.40
CA ALA A 28 -1.90 15.82 1.17
C ALA A 28 -0.82 14.93 0.53
N TRP A 29 0.02 14.29 1.34
CA TRP A 29 0.97 13.31 0.84
C TRP A 29 0.28 12.08 0.23
N ARG A 30 -0.76 11.55 0.87
CA ARG A 30 -1.53 10.41 0.32
C ARG A 30 -2.22 10.77 -1.00
N GLU A 31 -2.74 11.98 -1.12
CA GLU A 31 -3.32 12.49 -2.37
C GLU A 31 -2.25 12.65 -3.46
N GLN A 32 -1.07 13.19 -3.12
CA GLN A 32 0.09 13.28 -4.03
C GLN A 32 0.49 11.91 -4.58
N VAL A 33 0.51 10.86 -3.74
CA VAL A 33 0.77 9.48 -4.19
C VAL A 33 -0.34 8.97 -5.13
N CYS A 34 -1.60 9.31 -4.88
CA CYS A 34 -2.70 8.94 -5.78
C CYS A 34 -2.53 9.57 -7.17
N GLU A 35 -2.16 10.85 -7.22
CA GLU A 35 -1.86 11.55 -8.48
C GLU A 35 -0.68 10.94 -9.22
N ALA A 36 0.44 10.73 -8.52
CA ALA A 36 1.67 10.18 -9.08
C ALA A 36 1.49 8.72 -9.58
N THR A 37 0.54 7.98 -9.01
CA THR A 37 0.16 6.63 -9.46
C THR A 37 -0.97 6.63 -10.50
N HIS A 38 -1.34 7.80 -11.02
CA HIS A 38 -2.35 8.00 -12.07
C HIS A 38 -3.75 7.47 -11.69
N ALA A 39 -4.15 7.62 -10.43
CA ALA A 39 -5.52 7.38 -10.03
C ALA A 39 -6.47 8.32 -10.79
N LEU A 40 -7.60 7.79 -11.23
CA LEU A 40 -8.65 8.54 -11.95
C LEU A 40 -9.55 9.31 -10.99
N ARG A 41 -9.76 8.75 -9.80
CA ARG A 41 -10.48 9.32 -8.65
C ARG A 41 -9.89 8.75 -7.38
N TRP A 42 -9.91 9.50 -6.29
CA TRP A 42 -9.49 9.01 -4.98
C TRP A 42 -10.25 9.69 -3.83
N SER A 43 -10.17 9.07 -2.67
CA SER A 43 -10.52 9.67 -1.39
C SER A 43 -9.57 9.15 -0.31
N VAL A 44 -9.12 10.03 0.57
CA VAL A 44 -8.26 9.70 1.70
C VAL A 44 -9.02 9.99 3.00
N ARG A 45 -8.91 9.07 3.96
CA ARG A 45 -9.40 9.27 5.34
C ARG A 45 -8.32 8.81 6.30
N ILE A 46 -8.02 9.63 7.30
CA ILE A 46 -7.08 9.33 8.37
C ILE A 46 -7.79 9.54 9.70
N GLU A 47 -7.75 8.52 10.55
CA GLU A 47 -8.37 8.51 11.88
C GLU A 47 -7.31 8.15 12.91
N THR A 48 -6.90 9.10 13.75
CA THR A 48 -5.89 8.87 14.80
C THR A 48 -6.53 8.32 16.07
N VAL A 49 -5.94 7.28 16.66
CA VAL A 49 -6.44 6.63 17.88
C VAL A 49 -5.27 6.17 18.76
N ASP A 50 -5.26 6.57 20.03
CA ASP A 50 -4.31 6.10 21.05
C ASP A 50 -2.83 6.07 20.62
N GLY A 51 -2.39 7.11 19.89
CA GLY A 51 -1.02 7.23 19.38
C GLY A 51 -0.72 6.41 18.13
N GLY A 52 -1.68 5.64 17.62
CA GLY A 52 -1.72 5.03 16.29
C GLY A 52 -2.67 5.76 15.33
N ALA A 53 -2.93 5.14 14.18
CA ALA A 53 -3.83 5.70 13.16
C ALA A 53 -4.42 4.62 12.24
N THR A 54 -5.63 4.84 11.75
CA THR A 54 -6.19 4.12 10.61
C THR A 54 -6.15 5.02 9.39
N VAL A 55 -5.41 4.61 8.36
CA VAL A 55 -5.36 5.29 7.07
C VAL A 55 -6.14 4.48 6.06
N THR A 56 -7.14 5.09 5.43
CA THR A 56 -7.92 4.48 4.36
C THR A 56 -7.79 5.30 3.09
N VAL A 57 -7.30 4.65 2.03
CA VAL A 57 -7.19 5.23 0.70
C VAL A 57 -8.07 4.41 -0.25
N VAL A 58 -9.03 5.09 -0.87
CA VAL A 58 -9.84 4.52 -1.97
C VAL A 58 -9.38 5.16 -3.26
N ARG A 59 -9.09 4.36 -4.29
CA ARG A 59 -8.69 4.87 -5.60
C ARG A 59 -9.32 4.08 -6.73
N GLU A 60 -9.73 4.78 -7.78
CA GLU A 60 -10.09 4.19 -9.06
C GLU A 60 -8.91 4.25 -10.01
N VAL A 61 -8.54 3.11 -10.60
CA VAL A 61 -7.42 3.01 -11.55
C VAL A 61 -7.84 2.22 -12.78
N ARG A 62 -7.10 2.38 -13.88
CA ARG A 62 -7.29 1.52 -15.06
C ARG A 62 -6.92 0.08 -14.75
N ALA A 63 -7.79 -0.86 -15.13
CA ALA A 63 -7.54 -2.28 -14.94
C ALA A 63 -6.39 -2.76 -15.84
N GLN A 64 -5.31 -3.25 -15.24
CA GLN A 64 -4.20 -3.88 -15.97
C GLN A 64 -4.31 -5.39 -15.85
N VAL A 65 -5.23 -5.98 -16.60
CA VAL A 65 -5.52 -7.42 -16.58
C VAL A 65 -5.39 -8.04 -17.96
N PRO A 66 -5.10 -9.34 -18.06
CA PRO A 66 -5.09 -10.05 -19.34
C PRO A 66 -6.41 -9.90 -20.11
N ALA A 67 -6.33 -9.87 -21.45
CA ALA A 67 -7.49 -9.74 -22.32
C ALA A 67 -8.57 -10.81 -22.05
N THR A 68 -8.16 -12.00 -21.62
CA THR A 68 -9.04 -13.14 -21.28
C THR A 68 -9.98 -12.87 -20.12
N VAL A 69 -9.64 -11.97 -19.19
CA VAL A 69 -10.47 -11.63 -18.02
C VAL A 69 -11.00 -10.20 -18.06
N ARG A 70 -10.60 -9.40 -19.06
CA ARG A 70 -10.97 -7.98 -19.18
C ARG A 70 -12.48 -7.75 -19.25
N ALA A 71 -13.23 -8.61 -19.95
CA ALA A 71 -14.69 -8.50 -20.03
C ALA A 71 -15.40 -8.68 -18.68
N MET A 72 -14.79 -9.43 -17.75
CA MET A 72 -15.31 -9.64 -16.40
C MET A 72 -14.91 -8.51 -15.44
N VAL A 73 -13.68 -7.99 -15.60
CA VAL A 73 -13.12 -6.96 -14.71
C VAL A 73 -13.61 -5.55 -15.06
N GLY A 74 -13.80 -5.26 -16.35
CA GLY A 74 -14.08 -3.93 -16.87
C GLY A 74 -12.81 -3.11 -17.16
N ASP A 75 -13.00 -1.84 -17.49
CA ASP A 75 -11.90 -0.92 -17.86
C ASP A 75 -11.22 -0.27 -16.64
N THR A 76 -11.94 -0.14 -15.54
CA THR A 76 -11.43 0.41 -14.28
C THR A 76 -11.75 -0.51 -13.12
N ILE A 77 -10.92 -0.42 -12.09
CA ILE A 77 -11.13 -1.08 -10.80
C ILE A 77 -11.03 -0.05 -9.69
N GLU A 78 -11.83 -0.25 -8.65
CA GLU A 78 -11.70 0.48 -7.40
C GLU A 78 -10.89 -0.37 -6.41
N ILE A 79 -9.89 0.26 -5.80
CA ILE A 79 -9.00 -0.34 -4.82
C ILE A 79 -9.23 0.38 -3.50
N VAL A 80 -9.46 -0.39 -2.44
CA VAL A 80 -9.53 0.11 -1.06
C VAL A 80 -8.32 -0.43 -0.31
N ALA A 81 -7.44 0.46 0.14
CA ALA A 81 -6.32 0.15 1.02
C ALA A 81 -6.61 0.69 2.41
N THR A 82 -6.46 -0.15 3.43
CA THR A 82 -6.59 0.21 4.84
C THR A 82 -5.33 -0.23 5.58
N GLU A 83 -4.70 0.73 6.26
CA GLU A 83 -3.57 0.53 7.14
C GLU A 83 -4.00 0.85 8.56
N ALA A 84 -3.94 -0.13 9.46
CA ALA A 84 -4.23 0.04 10.87
C ALA A 84 -2.92 0.07 11.67
N TRP A 85 -2.36 1.26 11.85
CA TRP A 85 -1.12 1.51 12.58
C TRP A 85 -1.35 1.49 14.09
N GLY A 86 -0.52 0.73 14.80
CA GLY A 86 -0.44 0.75 16.25
C GLY A 86 0.32 1.97 16.80
N ALA A 87 0.27 2.12 18.12
CA ALA A 87 1.13 3.05 18.85
C ALA A 87 2.62 2.71 18.65
N ALA A 88 3.49 3.66 18.99
CA ALA A 88 4.93 3.41 18.97
C ALA A 88 5.34 2.42 20.06
N ASP A 89 6.23 1.49 19.71
CA ASP A 89 6.97 0.67 20.66
C ASP A 89 8.01 1.52 21.41
N SER A 90 8.69 0.93 22.41
CA SER A 90 9.65 1.64 23.25
C SER A 90 10.87 2.19 22.50
N ASP A 91 11.20 1.63 21.34
CA ASP A 91 12.25 2.09 20.43
C ASP A 91 11.74 3.06 19.36
N GLY A 92 10.46 3.43 19.43
CA GLY A 92 9.77 4.26 18.44
C GLY A 92 9.24 3.48 17.24
N SER A 93 9.59 2.20 17.06
CA SER A 93 9.11 1.38 15.94
C SER A 93 7.60 1.22 15.95
N ARG A 94 7.01 1.00 14.77
CA ARG A 94 5.56 0.88 14.60
C ARG A 94 5.22 -0.25 13.67
N THR A 95 4.05 -0.85 13.86
CA THR A 95 3.51 -1.86 12.95
C THR A 95 2.10 -1.47 12.51
N ALA A 96 1.75 -1.86 11.29
CA ALA A 96 0.41 -1.74 10.76
C ALA A 96 -0.07 -3.05 10.16
N ASP A 97 -1.34 -3.40 10.40
CA ASP A 97 -2.02 -4.37 9.55
C ASP A 97 -2.47 -3.68 8.26
N LEU A 98 -2.13 -4.27 7.12
CA LEU A 98 -2.48 -3.78 5.80
C LEU A 98 -3.51 -4.70 5.15
N ARG A 99 -4.58 -4.12 4.64
CA ARG A 99 -5.58 -4.79 3.83
C ARG A 99 -5.82 -4.00 2.55
N VAL A 100 -5.68 -4.68 1.41
CA VAL A 100 -5.99 -4.13 0.08
C VAL A 100 -7.07 -4.99 -0.55
N GLN A 101 -8.15 -4.36 -1.02
CA GLN A 101 -9.27 -5.03 -1.66
C GLN A 101 -9.57 -4.39 -3.00
N VAL A 102 -9.88 -5.22 -3.99
CA VAL A 102 -10.41 -4.75 -5.26
C VAL A 102 -11.94 -4.88 -5.22
N SER A 103 -12.66 -3.76 -5.22
CA SER A 103 -14.11 -3.76 -5.07
C SER A 103 -14.77 -4.58 -6.17
N ARG A 104 -15.75 -5.41 -5.77
CA ARG A 104 -16.51 -6.33 -6.64
C ARG A 104 -15.68 -7.43 -7.33
N GLN A 105 -14.37 -7.49 -7.10
CA GLN A 105 -13.50 -8.52 -7.65
C GLN A 105 -12.98 -9.43 -6.53
N PRO A 106 -12.83 -10.74 -6.77
CA PRO A 106 -12.33 -11.67 -5.76
C PRO A 106 -10.79 -11.61 -5.66
N ALA A 107 -10.22 -10.41 -5.56
CA ALA A 107 -8.78 -10.15 -5.55
C ALA A 107 -8.41 -9.15 -4.44
N GLY A 108 -7.25 -9.35 -3.82
CA GLY A 108 -6.74 -8.45 -2.79
C GLY A 108 -5.39 -8.87 -2.23
N MET A 109 -4.95 -8.14 -1.21
CA MET A 109 -3.74 -8.42 -0.45
C MET A 109 -4.02 -8.25 1.05
N THR A 110 -3.41 -9.09 1.86
CA THR A 110 -3.26 -8.86 3.31
C THR A 110 -1.79 -8.86 3.66
N GLY A 111 -1.37 -7.99 4.58
CA GLY A 111 0.03 -7.92 4.98
C GLY A 111 0.23 -7.13 6.26
N ARG A 112 1.51 -6.93 6.60
CA ARG A 112 1.94 -6.02 7.65
C ARG A 112 2.99 -5.05 7.13
N LEU A 113 2.87 -3.81 7.59
CA LEU A 113 3.90 -2.79 7.49
C LEU A 113 4.67 -2.71 8.80
N ARG A 114 5.96 -2.40 8.73
CA ARG A 114 6.80 -2.09 9.89
C ARG A 114 7.64 -0.86 9.58
N LEU A 115 7.59 0.13 10.47
CA LEU A 115 8.54 1.24 10.51
C LEU A 115 9.54 0.98 11.62
N GLU A 116 10.82 1.10 11.31
CA GLU A 116 11.90 0.94 12.29
C GLU A 116 13.03 1.93 12.02
N PRO A 117 13.70 2.43 13.08
CA PRO A 117 14.84 3.30 12.91
C PRO A 117 16.00 2.53 12.28
N VAL A 118 16.77 3.20 11.43
CA VAL A 118 18.05 2.70 10.91
C VAL A 118 19.18 3.66 11.27
N GLY A 119 20.43 3.21 11.12
CA GLY A 119 21.60 4.03 11.43
C GLY A 119 21.59 5.36 10.67
N GLY A 120 22.17 6.41 11.26
CA GLY A 120 22.23 7.74 10.65
C GLY A 120 20.97 8.60 10.84
N GLY A 121 19.98 8.14 11.59
CA GLY A 121 18.74 8.87 11.83
C GLY A 121 17.65 8.65 10.78
N GLY A 122 17.87 7.71 9.85
CA GLY A 122 16.90 7.30 8.85
C GLY A 122 15.87 6.31 9.39
N THR A 123 14.92 5.97 8.52
CA THR A 123 13.83 5.03 8.82
C THR A 123 13.65 4.05 7.68
N ARG A 124 13.46 2.78 8.02
CA ARG A 124 13.04 1.74 7.08
C ARG A 124 11.56 1.44 7.26
N GLU A 125 10.85 1.44 6.15
CA GLU A 125 9.53 0.85 6.02
C GLU A 125 9.64 -0.52 5.34
N THR A 126 9.05 -1.55 5.93
CA THR A 126 9.00 -2.90 5.35
C THR A 126 7.57 -3.36 5.21
N LEU A 127 7.18 -3.75 4.00
CA LEU A 127 5.95 -4.47 3.71
C LEU A 127 6.23 -5.97 3.62
N VAL A 128 5.43 -6.80 4.29
CA VAL A 128 5.33 -8.24 4.04
C VAL A 128 3.86 -8.60 3.87
N GLY A 129 3.48 -9.21 2.75
CA GLY A 129 2.09 -9.56 2.49
C GLY A 129 1.89 -10.69 1.50
N GLU A 130 0.64 -11.15 1.40
CA GLU A 130 0.17 -12.20 0.50
C GLU A 130 -0.89 -11.61 -0.43
N VAL A 131 -0.63 -11.66 -1.73
CA VAL A 131 -1.58 -11.33 -2.79
C VAL A 131 -2.37 -12.58 -3.15
N LYS A 132 -3.69 -12.45 -3.26
CA LYS A 132 -4.58 -13.57 -3.54
C LYS A 132 -5.67 -13.21 -4.55
N VAL A 133 -5.86 -14.09 -5.53
CA VAL A 133 -6.91 -13.96 -6.55
C VAL A 133 -7.74 -15.24 -6.61
N ASN A 134 -9.01 -15.16 -6.22
CA ASN A 134 -9.94 -16.29 -6.25
C ASN A 134 -10.77 -16.28 -7.55
N VAL A 135 -10.09 -16.26 -8.70
CA VAL A 135 -10.69 -16.45 -10.03
C VAL A 135 -10.37 -17.87 -10.51
N PRO A 136 -11.38 -18.72 -10.81
CA PRO A 136 -11.14 -20.08 -11.30
C PRO A 136 -10.22 -20.10 -12.52
N PHE A 137 -9.24 -21.01 -12.53
CA PHE A 137 -8.25 -21.23 -13.59
C PHE A 137 -7.26 -20.09 -13.85
N PHE A 138 -7.59 -18.83 -13.55
CA PHE A 138 -6.77 -17.66 -13.87
C PHE A 138 -6.04 -17.05 -12.67
N GLY A 139 -6.43 -17.37 -11.43
CA GLY A 139 -5.87 -16.72 -10.23
C GLY A 139 -4.35 -16.71 -10.17
N LYS A 140 -3.71 -17.88 -10.36
CA LYS A 140 -2.24 -18.02 -10.35
C LYS A 140 -1.51 -17.25 -11.45
N THR A 141 -2.19 -16.95 -12.57
CA THR A 141 -1.63 -16.16 -13.67
C THR A 141 -1.77 -14.66 -13.40
N ILE A 142 -2.79 -14.24 -12.66
CA ILE A 142 -3.08 -12.83 -12.36
C ILE A 142 -2.29 -12.35 -11.13
N GLU A 143 -2.08 -13.21 -10.13
CA GLU A 143 -1.35 -12.87 -8.89
C GLU A 143 0.02 -12.21 -9.13
N PRO A 144 0.89 -12.70 -10.05
CA PRO A 144 2.15 -12.03 -10.39
C PRO A 144 2.00 -10.61 -10.95
N GLU A 145 0.99 -10.38 -11.79
CA GLU A 145 0.75 -9.06 -12.37
C GLU A 145 0.26 -8.06 -11.32
N ILE A 146 -0.59 -8.50 -10.39
CA ILE A 146 -1.01 -7.68 -9.25
C ILE A 146 0.20 -7.35 -8.35
N ALA A 147 1.01 -8.35 -8.02
CA ALA A 147 2.21 -8.12 -7.20
C ALA A 147 3.17 -7.13 -7.88
N LYS A 148 3.37 -7.23 -9.20
CA LYS A 148 4.17 -6.28 -9.98
C LYS A 148 3.58 -4.87 -9.93
N ALA A 149 2.27 -4.72 -10.06
CA ALA A 149 1.60 -3.43 -9.95
C ALA A 149 1.76 -2.80 -8.55
N ILE A 150 1.66 -3.61 -7.48
CA ILE A 150 1.88 -3.15 -6.11
C ILE A 150 3.33 -2.69 -5.92
N ARG A 151 4.32 -3.45 -6.41
CA ARG A 151 5.75 -3.05 -6.36
C ARG A 151 5.98 -1.71 -7.08
N ALA A 152 5.42 -1.55 -8.27
CA ALA A 152 5.54 -0.31 -9.02
C ALA A 152 4.93 0.89 -8.27
N ALA A 153 3.77 0.70 -7.63
CA ALA A 153 3.15 1.73 -6.80
C ALA A 153 4.02 2.10 -5.58
N LEU A 154 4.62 1.11 -4.90
CA LEU A 154 5.51 1.35 -3.75
C LEU A 154 6.80 2.07 -4.12
N VAL A 155 7.32 1.85 -5.34
CA VAL A 155 8.46 2.61 -5.85
C VAL A 155 8.10 4.09 -6.00
N VAL A 156 6.92 4.39 -6.54
CA VAL A 156 6.40 5.77 -6.66
C VAL A 156 6.18 6.36 -5.28
N GLU A 157 5.47 5.65 -4.39
CA GLU A 157 5.20 6.08 -3.02
C GLU A 157 6.48 6.45 -2.26
N GLY A 158 7.50 5.60 -2.33
CA GLY A 158 8.78 5.91 -1.69
C GLY A 158 9.50 7.11 -2.31
N ALA A 159 9.37 7.34 -3.62
CA ALA A 159 9.92 8.53 -4.27
C ALA A 159 9.18 9.81 -3.83
N GLU A 160 7.85 9.78 -3.82
CA GLU A 160 7.02 10.89 -3.34
C GLU A 160 7.25 11.18 -1.85
N GLY A 161 7.44 10.13 -1.04
CA GLY A 161 7.78 10.26 0.38
C GLY A 161 9.12 10.93 0.62
N ARG A 162 10.18 10.50 -0.09
CA ARG A 162 11.48 11.20 -0.02
C ARG A 162 11.39 12.65 -0.48
N ALA A 163 10.61 12.93 -1.53
CA ALA A 163 10.41 14.29 -2.02
C ALA A 163 9.61 15.17 -1.04
N TYR A 164 8.67 14.58 -0.29
CA TYR A 164 7.91 15.27 0.75
C TYR A 164 8.79 15.61 1.96
N LEU A 165 9.59 14.65 2.43
CA LEU A 165 10.43 14.80 3.63
C LEU A 165 11.64 15.73 3.43
N ALA A 166 12.00 16.03 2.18
CA ALA A 166 13.08 16.96 1.84
C ALA A 166 12.64 18.44 1.81
N ARG A 167 11.37 18.74 2.14
CA ARG A 167 10.78 20.09 2.09
C ARG A 167 11.06 20.91 3.35
#